data_AF-A0A8S3EVY4-F1
#
_entry.id   AF-A0A8S3EVY4-F1
#
_cell.length_a   1.000
_cell.length_b   1.000
_cell.length_c   1.000
_cell.angle_alpha   90.00
_cell.angle_beta   90.00
_cell.angle_gamma   90.00
#
_symmetry.space_group_name_H-M   'P 1'
#
loop_
_entity.id
_entity.type
_entity.pdbx_description
1 polymer ?
#
loop_
_entity_poly.entity_id
_entity_poly.type
_entity_poly.pdbx_seq_one_letter_code
_entity_poly.pdbx_strand_id
1 'polypeptide(L)' 'TVLYKGPIVGHGGIWLGIDLSTPDGDNDGTLKGRVYFRAPLNYGIFTTIDNVRLPEDFKRK' A
#
# COMPACT_ATOMS: atom_id res chain seq x y z
N THR A 1 -0.94 4.88 6.14
CA THR A 1 -1.23 5.94 5.14
C THR A 1 -1.12 5.38 3.74
N VAL A 2 -1.96 5.79 2.78
CA VAL A 2 -1.77 5.40 1.37
C VAL A 2 -0.68 6.27 0.75
N LEU A 3 0.41 5.66 0.27
CA LEU A 3 1.55 6.33 -0.37
C LEU A 3 1.59 6.13 -1.88
N TYR A 4 0.94 5.09 -2.39
CA TYR A 4 0.87 4.81 -3.83
C TYR A 4 -0.53 4.38 -4.22
N LYS A 5 -0.98 4.81 -5.40
CA LYS A 5 -2.19 4.33 -6.06
C LYS A 5 -1.92 4.26 -7.57
N GLY A 6 -1.86 3.06 -8.13
CA GLY A 6 -1.55 2.91 -9.54
C GLY A 6 -1.31 1.46 -9.98
N PRO A 7 -0.95 1.27 -11.26
CA PRO A 7 -0.64 -0.05 -11.80
C PRO A 7 0.73 -0.57 -11.33
N ILE A 8 0.81 -1.86 -11.03
CA ILE A 8 2.09 -2.55 -10.77
C ILE A 8 2.46 -3.39 -11.98
N VAL A 9 3.73 -3.32 -12.40
CA VAL A 9 4.23 -4.09 -13.54
C VAL A 9 4.02 -5.59 -13.30
N GLY A 10 3.36 -6.25 -14.25
CA GLY A 10 3.06 -7.68 -14.19
C GLY A 10 1.86 -8.06 -13.31
N HIS A 11 1.12 -7.08 -12.79
CA HIS A 11 -0.12 -7.31 -12.03
C HIS A 11 -1.27 -6.54 -12.66
N GLY A 12 -2.45 -7.16 -12.72
CA GLY A 12 -3.66 -6.51 -13.22
C GLY A 12 -4.23 -5.50 -12.21
N GLY A 13 -4.91 -4.48 -12.73
CA GLY A 13 -5.70 -3.55 -11.92
C GLY A 13 -4.89 -2.46 -11.20
N ILE A 14 -5.57 -1.76 -10.30
CA ILE A 14 -5.01 -0.71 -9.46
C ILE A 14 -4.61 -1.28 -8.11
N TRP A 15 -3.39 -0.96 -7.71
CA TRP A 15 -2.81 -1.34 -6.45
C TRP A 15 -2.59 -0.11 -5.58
N LEU A 16 -2.68 -0.34 -4.28
CA LEU A 16 -2.38 0.61 -3.23
C LEU A 16 -1.08 0.20 -2.55
N GLY A 17 -0.17 1.15 -2.41
CA GLY A 17 0.98 1.04 -1.51
C GLY A 17 0.65 1.74 -0.20
N ILE A 18 0.71 1.01 0.92
CA ILE A 18 0.31 1.51 2.23
C ILE A 18 1.51 1.44 3.17
N ASP A 19 1.77 2.54 3.85
CA ASP A 19 2.67 2.64 4.99
C ASP A 19 1.91 2.31 6.28
N LEU A 20 2.35 1.27 6.97
CA LEU A 20 1.79 0.79 8.22
C LEU A 20 2.39 1.54 9.40
N SER A 21 1.69 1.58 10.52
CA SER A 21 2.22 2.15 11.77
C SER A 21 3.15 1.19 12.52
N THR A 22 3.13 -0.09 12.17
CA THR A 22 3.84 -1.20 12.82
C THR A 22 4.57 -2.05 11.76
N PRO A 23 5.62 -2.81 12.13
CA PRO A 23 6.42 -3.61 11.20
C PRO A 23 5.72 -4.91 10.75
N ASP A 24 4.41 -4.84 10.51
CA ASP A 24 3.56 -5.99 10.13
C ASP A 24 3.33 -6.08 8.61
N GLY A 25 4.13 -5.36 7.82
CA GLY A 25 4.11 -5.34 6.37
C GLY A 25 5.14 -6.27 5.76
N ASP A 26 5.13 -6.34 4.43
CA ASP A 26 5.92 -7.33 3.68
C ASP A 26 7.07 -6.73 2.88
N ASN A 27 7.12 -5.39 2.76
CA ASN A 27 8.07 -4.72 1.89
C ASN A 27 8.39 -3.29 2.37
N ASP A 28 9.25 -2.59 1.64
CA ASP A 28 9.65 -1.20 1.83
C ASP A 28 9.11 -0.26 0.72
N GLY A 29 8.19 -0.77 -0.10
CA GLY A 29 7.68 -0.12 -1.30
C GLY A 29 8.45 -0.43 -2.59
N THR A 30 9.46 -1.32 -2.53
CA THR A 30 10.18 -1.83 -3.69
C THR A 30 9.66 -3.21 -4.11
N LEU A 31 9.37 -3.37 -5.41
CA LEU A 31 9.01 -4.67 -5.98
C LEU A 31 9.84 -4.94 -7.24
N LYS A 32 10.59 -6.06 -7.24
CA LYS A 32 11.48 -6.48 -8.34
C LYS A 32 12.43 -5.36 -8.81
N GLY A 33 13.04 -4.65 -7.86
CA GLY A 33 13.99 -3.56 -8.14
C GLY A 33 13.36 -2.24 -8.59
N ARG A 34 12.03 -2.13 -8.62
CA ARG A 34 11.31 -0.88 -8.91
C ARG A 34 10.70 -0.32 -7.63
N VAL A 35 10.91 0.98 -7.39
CA VAL A 35 10.36 1.69 -6.24
C VAL A 35 9.01 2.30 -6.63
N TYR A 36 7.95 1.92 -5.92
CA TYR A 36 6.60 2.47 -6.11
C TYR A 36 6.26 3.48 -5.01
N PHE A 37 6.71 3.21 -3.79
CA PHE A 37 6.70 4.12 -2.64
C PHE A 37 7.90 3.83 -1.74
N ARG A 38 8.06 4.59 -0.66
CA ARG A 38 9.11 4.37 0.33
C ARG A 38 8.48 4.21 1.71
N ALA A 39 8.79 3.10 2.37
CA ALA A 39 8.49 2.82 3.75
C ALA A 39 9.72 2.17 4.42
N PRO A 40 9.81 2.14 5.76
CA PRO A 40 10.81 1.31 6.42
C PRO A 40 10.62 -0.18 6.09
N LEU A 41 11.68 -0.98 6.29
CA LEU A 41 11.62 -2.42 6.06
C LEU A 41 10.51 -3.06 6.91
N ASN A 42 9.61 -3.81 6.25
CA ASN A 42 8.42 -4.44 6.83
C ASN A 42 7.30 -3.47 7.26
N TYR A 43 7.30 -2.23 6.78
CA TYR A 43 6.20 -1.28 7.04
C TYR A 43 5.34 -1.04 5.79
N GLY A 44 5.82 -1.44 4.61
CA GLY A 44 5.08 -1.34 3.36
C GLY A 44 4.23 -2.56 3.07
N ILE A 45 3.02 -2.35 2.56
CA ILE A 45 2.19 -3.40 1.95
C ILE A 45 1.64 -2.94 0.59
N PHE A 46 1.55 -3.89 -0.35
CA PHE A 46 0.82 -3.71 -1.60
C PHE A 46 -0.51 -4.45 -1.50
N THR A 47 -1.63 -3.78 -1.78
CA THR A 47 -2.96 -4.40 -1.73
C THR A 47 -3.91 -3.81 -2.77
N THR A 48 -5.03 -4.47 -3.03
CA THR A 48 -6.09 -3.94 -3.90
C THR A 48 -7.07 -3.07 -3.11
N ILE A 49 -7.86 -2.27 -3.82
CA ILE A 49 -8.89 -1.39 -3.21
C ILE A 49 -9.90 -2.20 -2.39
N ASP A 50 -10.26 -3.40 -2.85
CA ASP A 50 -11.25 -4.27 -2.22
C ASP A 50 -10.85 -4.74 -0.81
N ASN A 51 -9.54 -4.72 -0.51
CA ASN A 51 -8.99 -5.12 0.78
C ASN A 51 -8.87 -3.96 1.77
N VAL A 52 -9.26 -2.73 1.39
CA VAL A 52 -9.13 -1.55 2.24
C VAL A 52 -10.50 -1.11 2.74
N ARG A 53 -10.65 -1.06 4.06
CA ARG A 53 -11.81 -0.45 4.72
C ARG A 53 -11.40 0.88 5.34
N LEU A 54 -12.12 1.94 4.98
CA LEU A 54 -12.00 3.22 5.69
C LEU A 54 -12.63 3.09 7.08
N PRO A 55 -12.05 3.73 8.12
CA PRO A 55 -12.71 3.85 9.41
C PRO A 55 -14.12 4.42 9.26
N GLU A 56 -15.10 3.93 10.02
CA GLU A 56 -16.50 4.40 9.90
C GLU A 56 -16.63 5.90 10.14
N ASP A 57 -15.81 6.45 11.02
CA ASP A 57 -15.78 7.87 11.35
C ASP A 57 -15.23 8.75 10.21
N PHE A 58 -14.58 8.16 9.20
CA PHE A 58 -14.09 8.87 8.02
C PHE A 58 -15.22 9.25 7.05
N LYS A 59 -16.38 8.57 7.14
CA LYS A 59 -17.58 8.87 6.33
C LYS A 59 -18.46 9.97 6.95
N ARG A 60 -18.15 10.40 8.18
CA ARG A 60 -18.87 11.47 8.90
C ARG A 60 -18.14 12.79 8.72
N LYS A 61 -18.00 13.26 7.48
CA LYS A 61 -17.68 14.66 7.15
C LYS A 61 -18.40 15.06 5.88
#